data_AF-A0A9W4MEV5-F1
#
_entry.id   AF-A0A9W4MEV5-F1
#
_cell.length_a   1.000
_cell.length_b   1.000
_cell.length_c   1.000
_cell.angle_alpha   90.00
_cell.angle_beta   90.00
_cell.angle_gamma   90.00
#
_symmetry.space_group_name_H-M   'P 1'
#
loop_
_entity.id
_entity.type
_entity.pdbx_description
1 polymer ?
#
loop_
_entity_poly.entity_id
_entity_poly.type
_entity_poly.pdbx_seq_one_letter_code
_entity_poly.pdbx_strand_id
1 'polypeptide(L)'
;MYQDVDPPYYDPNYEVTVLRAPLKQIVQLPRGWFHHVQGPVFEKLKVGPLDHDLTRQHSASPLGERIIIFGRVTDSDERPVRNALIETWQANAAGRYVDPIDLWGFPLDPNFTGAGRCLTDFEGRYRLVTIRPGAYPTFYRTGEKGWRAAHIHFSLYGAGFDSRLITQMYFEGDPLLRQDRMLLGIPDVRGQDRLIAKLEDAASVIDVINTANAASPMDETGRLVARSPLIASTPPAGRNESALAYRFDIVLRGSGATPLEDRE
;
A
#
# COMPACT_ATOMS: atom_id res chain seq x y z
N MET A 1 -5.27 -25.14 -3.77
CA MET A 1 -5.95 -24.55 -2.59
C MET A 1 -5.79 -23.01 -2.48
N TYR A 2 -5.25 -22.29 -3.49
CA TYR A 2 -5.13 -20.82 -3.49
C TYR A 2 -5.96 -20.13 -4.59
N GLN A 3 -6.84 -20.86 -5.29
CA GLN A 3 -7.58 -20.32 -6.44
C GLN A 3 -8.65 -19.28 -6.06
N ASP A 4 -8.94 -19.07 -4.77
CA ASP A 4 -10.11 -18.29 -4.33
C ASP A 4 -9.76 -16.98 -3.61
N VAL A 5 -8.47 -16.66 -3.40
CA VAL A 5 -8.05 -15.42 -2.70
C VAL A 5 -7.84 -14.23 -3.64
N ASP A 6 -7.75 -14.48 -4.95
CA ASP A 6 -7.70 -13.45 -5.98
C ASP A 6 -9.11 -13.17 -6.52
N PRO A 7 -9.43 -11.95 -6.97
CA PRO A 7 -10.71 -11.67 -7.60
C PRO A 7 -10.85 -12.45 -8.92
N PRO A 8 -12.06 -12.92 -9.27
CA PRO A 8 -12.29 -13.56 -10.55
C PRO A 8 -12.10 -12.55 -11.69
N TYR A 9 -11.70 -13.03 -12.86
CA TYR A 9 -11.61 -12.15 -14.04
C TYR A 9 -12.96 -11.59 -14.48
N TYR A 10 -14.03 -12.36 -14.26
CA TYR A 10 -15.40 -11.98 -14.55
C TYR A 10 -16.18 -11.81 -13.24
N ASP A 11 -16.67 -10.59 -12.99
CA ASP A 11 -17.54 -10.26 -11.88
C ASP A 11 -18.71 -9.39 -12.37
N PRO A 12 -19.94 -9.91 -12.43
CA PRO A 12 -21.09 -9.15 -12.91
C PRO A 12 -21.44 -7.96 -12.00
N ASN A 13 -21.04 -7.98 -10.72
CA ASN A 13 -21.26 -6.87 -9.79
C ASN A 13 -20.24 -5.73 -10.01
N TYR A 14 -19.13 -6.03 -10.68
CA TYR A 14 -18.15 -5.06 -11.15
C TYR A 14 -18.14 -5.00 -12.68
N GLU A 15 -19.12 -4.29 -13.22
CA GLU A 15 -19.54 -4.32 -14.62
C GLU A 15 -18.46 -4.03 -15.68
N VAL A 16 -17.37 -3.34 -15.30
CA VAL A 16 -16.26 -3.12 -16.23
C VAL A 16 -15.58 -4.45 -16.62
N THR A 17 -15.66 -5.48 -15.78
CA THR A 17 -15.11 -6.81 -16.06
C THR A 17 -15.92 -7.54 -17.12
N VAL A 18 -17.23 -7.28 -17.25
CA VAL A 18 -18.12 -7.99 -18.19
C VAL A 18 -17.64 -7.92 -19.64
N LEU A 19 -17.05 -6.78 -20.04
CA LEU A 19 -16.50 -6.59 -21.39
C LEU A 19 -14.97 -6.74 -21.46
N ARG A 20 -14.32 -7.09 -20.35
CA ARG A 20 -12.85 -7.14 -20.23
C ARG A 20 -12.32 -8.49 -19.73
N ALA A 21 -13.20 -9.38 -19.28
CA ALA A 21 -12.87 -10.73 -18.88
C ALA A 21 -12.56 -11.59 -20.11
N PRO A 22 -11.55 -12.48 -20.05
CA PRO A 22 -11.31 -13.44 -21.11
C PRO A 22 -12.49 -14.41 -21.23
N LEU A 23 -12.97 -14.62 -22.47
CA LEU A 23 -14.06 -15.56 -22.76
C LEU A 23 -13.62 -17.03 -22.75
N LYS A 24 -12.31 -17.27 -22.82
CA LYS A 24 -11.71 -18.61 -22.84
C LYS A 24 -10.98 -18.87 -21.54
N GLN A 25 -10.92 -20.14 -21.16
CA GLN A 25 -10.14 -20.57 -20.02
C GLN A 25 -8.66 -20.23 -20.20
N ILE A 26 -8.01 -19.83 -19.11
CA ILE A 26 -6.58 -19.61 -19.08
C ILE A 26 -5.87 -20.94 -19.38
N VAL A 27 -5.00 -20.91 -20.39
CA VAL A 27 -4.12 -22.03 -20.69
C VAL A 27 -3.00 -22.04 -19.67
N GLN A 28 -2.97 -23.07 -18.83
CA GLN A 28 -1.88 -23.28 -17.90
C GLN A 28 -0.67 -23.79 -18.69
N LEU A 29 0.35 -22.95 -18.80
CA LEU A 29 1.60 -23.32 -19.46
C LEU A 29 2.44 -24.21 -18.53
N PRO A 30 3.30 -25.09 -19.08
CA PRO A 30 4.16 -25.92 -18.27
C PRO A 30 5.01 -25.08 -17.32
N ARG A 31 4.98 -25.43 -16.04
CA ARG A 31 5.65 -24.74 -14.93
C ARG A 31 7.11 -24.37 -15.27
N GLY A 32 7.91 -25.32 -15.74
CA GLY A 32 9.34 -25.11 -16.04
C GLY A 32 9.66 -24.08 -17.13
N TRP A 33 8.67 -23.58 -17.89
CA TRP A 33 8.91 -22.59 -18.94
C TRP A 33 9.15 -21.18 -18.38
N PHE A 34 8.63 -20.86 -17.19
CA PHE A 34 8.62 -19.48 -16.67
C PHE A 34 9.20 -19.32 -15.26
N HIS A 35 9.38 -20.38 -14.48
CA HIS A 35 9.93 -20.31 -13.11
C HIS A 35 11.43 -19.91 -13.03
N HIS A 36 12.09 -19.68 -14.16
CA HIS A 36 13.47 -19.18 -14.23
C HIS A 36 13.58 -17.79 -14.85
N VAL A 37 12.45 -17.14 -15.19
CA VAL A 37 12.48 -15.81 -15.76
C VAL A 37 12.67 -14.80 -14.62
N GLN A 38 13.91 -14.37 -14.46
CA GLN A 38 14.27 -13.32 -13.52
C GLN A 38 13.44 -12.05 -13.80
N GLY A 39 12.87 -11.49 -12.75
CA GLY A 39 12.21 -10.19 -12.82
C GLY A 39 13.23 -9.06 -13.06
N PRO A 40 12.76 -7.85 -13.42
CA PRO A 40 13.64 -6.68 -13.47
C PRO A 40 14.26 -6.41 -12.10
N VAL A 41 15.57 -6.12 -12.08
CA VAL A 41 16.29 -5.72 -10.87
C VAL A 41 16.39 -4.20 -10.83
N PHE A 42 15.85 -3.58 -9.78
CA PHE A 42 15.77 -2.12 -9.64
C PHE A 42 16.87 -1.50 -8.78
N GLU A 43 17.89 -2.26 -8.39
CA GLU A 43 19.00 -1.74 -7.57
C GLU A 43 19.72 -0.54 -8.20
N LYS A 44 19.78 -0.49 -9.53
CA LYS A 44 20.36 0.64 -10.29
C LYS A 44 19.35 1.73 -10.63
N LEU A 45 18.06 1.54 -10.33
CA LEU A 45 17.05 2.58 -10.52
C LEU A 45 17.28 3.67 -9.49
N LYS A 46 17.44 4.91 -9.96
CA LYS A 46 17.62 6.05 -9.07
C LYS A 46 16.27 6.43 -8.44
N VAL A 47 15.95 5.81 -7.31
CA VAL A 47 14.87 6.27 -6.42
C VAL A 47 15.40 7.44 -5.60
N GLY A 48 14.72 8.58 -5.71
CA GLY A 48 15.09 9.80 -5.01
C GLY A 48 14.90 9.67 -3.49
N PRO A 49 15.66 10.42 -2.67
CA PRO A 49 15.57 10.34 -1.21
C PRO A 49 14.20 10.78 -0.66
N LEU A 50 13.38 11.49 -1.44
CA LEU A 50 12.04 11.96 -1.05
C LEU A 50 10.92 11.28 -1.86
N ASP A 51 11.23 10.34 -2.74
CA ASP A 51 10.22 9.66 -3.58
C ASP A 51 9.23 8.85 -2.71
N HIS A 52 9.63 8.49 -1.49
CA HIS A 52 8.82 7.74 -0.52
C HIS A 52 7.99 8.64 0.41
N ASP A 53 8.22 9.96 0.41
CA ASP A 53 7.52 10.93 1.25
C ASP A 53 6.72 11.90 0.39
N LEU A 54 5.47 11.54 0.10
CA LEU A 54 4.53 12.31 -0.72
C LEU A 54 4.20 13.68 -0.11
N THR A 55 4.52 13.91 1.16
CA THR A 55 4.27 15.19 1.85
C THR A 55 5.42 16.19 1.69
N ARG A 56 6.54 15.76 1.10
CA ARG A 56 7.77 16.57 0.96
C ARG A 56 8.23 16.75 -0.50
N GLN A 57 7.38 16.39 -1.46
CA GLN A 57 7.66 16.57 -2.89
C GLN A 57 7.35 17.99 -3.41
N HIS A 58 6.73 18.83 -2.58
CA HIS A 58 6.26 20.18 -2.92
C HIS A 58 6.78 21.24 -1.95
N SER A 59 6.56 22.52 -2.28
CA SER A 59 7.05 23.66 -1.49
C SER A 59 6.41 23.78 -0.11
N ALA A 60 5.14 23.40 0.03
CA ALA A 60 4.44 23.38 1.32
C ALA A 60 3.90 21.98 1.64
N SER A 61 3.40 21.80 2.86
CA SER A 61 2.77 20.55 3.27
C SER A 61 1.39 20.40 2.62
N PRO A 62 1.01 19.20 2.14
CA PRO A 62 -0.35 18.93 1.69
C PRO A 62 -1.35 18.95 2.85
N LEU A 63 -2.61 19.18 2.51
CA LEU A 63 -3.75 19.14 3.42
C LEU A 63 -4.20 17.69 3.65
N GLY A 64 -4.49 17.36 4.90
CA GLY A 64 -5.10 16.10 5.30
C GLY A 64 -4.39 15.42 6.47
N GLU A 65 -4.81 14.19 6.73
CA GLU A 65 -4.24 13.35 7.79
C GLU A 65 -2.90 12.77 7.32
N ARG A 66 -1.79 13.23 7.91
CA ARG A 66 -0.46 12.64 7.66
C ARG A 66 -0.43 11.22 8.22
N ILE A 67 -0.02 10.27 7.38
CA ILE A 67 0.11 8.87 7.75
C ILE A 67 1.46 8.29 7.31
N ILE A 68 1.91 7.30 8.06
CA ILE A 68 3.03 6.43 7.72
C ILE A 68 2.45 5.11 7.29
N ILE A 69 2.92 4.56 6.18
CA ILE A 69 2.60 3.21 5.74
C ILE A 69 3.89 2.43 5.75
N PHE A 70 3.90 1.29 6.42
CA PHE A 70 5.08 0.45 6.51
C PHE A 70 4.68 -1.02 6.54
N GLY A 71 5.65 -1.89 6.30
CA GLY A 71 5.43 -3.32 6.36
C GLY A 71 6.61 -4.07 5.76
N ARG A 72 6.39 -5.35 5.51
CA ARG A 72 7.37 -6.24 4.91
C ARG A 72 6.80 -6.90 3.66
N VAL A 73 7.62 -6.98 2.63
CA VAL A 73 7.38 -7.80 1.45
C VAL A 73 8.11 -9.12 1.63
N THR A 74 7.36 -10.22 1.67
CA THR A 74 7.90 -11.57 1.70
C THR A 74 7.38 -12.37 0.52
N ASP A 75 8.04 -13.48 0.24
CA ASP A 75 7.46 -14.51 -0.61
C ASP A 75 6.60 -15.50 0.21
N SER A 76 5.96 -16.45 -0.46
CA SER A 76 5.07 -17.43 0.19
C SER A 76 5.82 -18.44 1.08
N ASP A 77 7.15 -18.47 1.02
CA ASP A 77 8.02 -19.28 1.87
C ASP A 77 8.64 -18.40 2.99
N GLU A 78 8.04 -17.24 3.25
CA GLU A 78 8.44 -16.26 4.27
C GLU A 78 9.82 -15.63 4.06
N ARG A 79 10.41 -15.76 2.87
CA ARG A 79 11.70 -15.14 2.56
C ARG A 79 11.51 -13.65 2.25
N PRO A 80 12.39 -12.77 2.75
CA PRO A 80 12.30 -11.35 2.43
C PRO A 80 12.55 -11.10 0.95
N VAL A 81 11.70 -10.27 0.33
CA VAL A 81 11.92 -9.80 -1.04
C VAL A 81 12.70 -8.49 -0.96
N ARG A 82 14.01 -8.59 -1.13
CA ARG A 82 14.94 -7.45 -1.06
C ARG A 82 14.95 -6.62 -2.34
N ASN A 83 15.22 -5.31 -2.21
CA ASN A 83 15.39 -4.37 -3.33
C ASN A 83 14.20 -4.39 -4.32
N ALA A 84 13.01 -4.74 -3.84
CA ALA A 84 11.78 -4.70 -4.62
C ALA A 84 11.35 -3.25 -4.78
N LEU A 85 11.06 -2.85 -6.02
CA LEU A 85 10.44 -1.57 -6.29
C LEU A 85 8.97 -1.63 -5.90
N ILE A 86 8.58 -0.76 -4.98
CA ILE A 86 7.19 -0.48 -4.63
C ILE A 86 6.85 0.88 -5.19
N GLU A 87 5.81 0.94 -6.02
CA GLU A 87 5.22 2.16 -6.54
C GLU A 87 3.80 2.29 -6.03
N THR A 88 3.41 3.49 -5.62
CA THR A 88 2.08 3.78 -5.12
C THR A 88 1.46 4.98 -5.81
N TRP A 89 0.13 4.94 -5.93
CA TRP A 89 -0.66 6.08 -6.37
C TRP A 89 -1.98 6.14 -5.62
N GLN A 90 -2.48 7.34 -5.39
CA GLN A 90 -3.70 7.58 -4.62
C GLN A 90 -4.32 8.94 -4.92
N ALA A 91 -5.57 9.12 -4.48
CA ALA A 91 -6.22 10.41 -4.41
C ALA A 91 -5.64 11.27 -3.27
N ASN A 92 -5.92 12.57 -3.30
CA ASN A 92 -5.69 13.47 -2.16
C ASN A 92 -6.72 13.27 -1.04
N ALA A 93 -6.62 14.06 0.04
CA ALA A 93 -7.55 13.99 1.18
C ALA A 93 -9.04 14.24 0.82
N ALA A 94 -9.32 14.92 -0.29
CA ALA A 94 -10.68 15.17 -0.78
C ALA A 94 -11.20 14.06 -1.70
N GLY A 95 -10.41 13.03 -1.99
CA GLY A 95 -10.78 11.97 -2.94
C GLY A 95 -10.56 12.36 -4.41
N ARG A 96 -9.74 13.38 -4.69
CA ARG A 96 -9.40 13.83 -6.05
C ARG A 96 -8.06 13.27 -6.50
N TYR A 97 -8.03 12.65 -7.69
CA TYR A 97 -6.78 12.33 -8.39
C TYR A 97 -6.28 13.51 -9.22
N VAL A 98 -4.95 13.61 -9.36
CA VAL A 98 -4.32 14.48 -10.37
C VAL A 98 -4.37 13.78 -11.73
N ASP A 99 -5.58 13.60 -12.25
CA ASP A 99 -5.83 12.92 -13.51
C ASP A 99 -6.85 13.70 -14.35
N PRO A 100 -6.59 13.95 -15.66
CA PRO A 100 -7.53 14.61 -16.56
C PRO A 100 -8.91 13.94 -16.67
N ILE A 101 -9.01 12.63 -16.43
CA ILE A 101 -10.28 11.89 -16.52
C ILE A 101 -11.05 11.80 -15.20
N ASP A 102 -10.47 12.26 -14.09
CA ASP A 102 -11.23 12.48 -12.87
C ASP A 102 -12.11 13.72 -13.08
N LEU A 103 -13.44 13.60 -13.01
CA LEU A 103 -14.38 14.70 -13.31
C LEU A 103 -15.33 15.02 -12.15
N TRP A 104 -15.05 14.50 -10.95
CA TRP A 104 -15.95 14.61 -9.80
C TRP A 104 -16.02 15.99 -9.13
N GLY A 105 -15.17 16.93 -9.56
CA GLY A 105 -15.22 18.32 -9.08
C GLY A 105 -14.67 18.54 -7.67
N PHE A 106 -14.09 17.52 -7.04
CA PHE A 106 -13.34 17.70 -5.79
C PHE A 106 -12.08 18.55 -6.02
N PRO A 107 -11.68 19.37 -5.03
CA PRO A 107 -10.54 20.26 -5.18
C PRO A 107 -9.23 19.47 -5.28
N LEU A 108 -8.34 19.93 -6.16
CA LEU A 108 -6.94 19.53 -6.15
C LEU A 108 -6.22 20.18 -4.96
N ASP A 109 -5.19 19.51 -4.47
CA ASP A 109 -4.24 20.10 -3.54
C ASP A 109 -2.97 20.47 -4.32
N PRO A 110 -2.56 21.75 -4.38
CA PRO A 110 -1.37 22.17 -5.12
C PRO A 110 -0.07 21.58 -4.57
N ASN A 111 -0.08 21.03 -3.35
CA ASN A 111 1.06 20.41 -2.69
C ASN A 111 0.98 18.88 -2.62
N PHE A 112 0.09 18.25 -3.40
CA PHE A 112 -0.05 16.79 -3.43
C PHE A 112 -0.29 16.24 -4.84
N THR A 113 0.63 15.41 -5.33
CA THR A 113 0.48 14.68 -6.61
C THR A 113 -0.06 13.27 -6.43
N GLY A 114 0.11 12.68 -5.25
CA GLY A 114 -0.42 11.35 -4.92
C GLY A 114 0.40 10.17 -5.43
N ALA A 115 1.63 10.38 -5.93
CA ALA A 115 2.50 9.30 -6.41
C ALA A 115 3.78 9.16 -5.56
N GLY A 116 4.13 7.94 -5.21
CA GLY A 116 5.35 7.64 -4.47
C GLY A 116 5.99 6.34 -4.89
N ARG A 117 7.25 6.16 -4.47
CA ARG A 117 7.96 4.91 -4.65
C ARG A 117 9.10 4.74 -3.64
N CYS A 118 9.40 3.49 -3.32
CA CYS A 118 10.54 3.13 -2.48
C CYS A 118 11.10 1.76 -2.90
N LEU A 119 12.28 1.42 -2.38
CA LEU A 119 12.82 0.07 -2.45
C LEU A 119 12.68 -0.60 -1.10
N THR A 120 12.39 -1.89 -1.09
CA THR A 120 12.51 -2.69 0.13
C THR A 120 13.97 -2.86 0.54
N ASP A 121 14.23 -2.91 1.85
CA ASP A 121 15.57 -3.20 2.38
C ASP A 121 15.94 -4.69 2.29
N PHE A 122 17.10 -5.08 2.84
CA PHE A 122 17.55 -6.47 2.85
C PHE A 122 16.67 -7.43 3.66
N GLU A 123 15.87 -6.89 4.59
CA GLU A 123 14.89 -7.66 5.36
C GLU A 123 13.49 -7.59 4.72
N GLY A 124 13.36 -6.99 3.52
CA GLY A 124 12.10 -6.84 2.80
C GLY A 124 11.20 -5.73 3.35
N ARG A 125 11.67 -4.91 4.29
CA ARG A 125 10.87 -3.83 4.88
C ARG A 125 10.77 -2.63 3.96
N TYR A 126 9.66 -1.92 4.02
CA TYR A 126 9.46 -0.67 3.31
C TYR A 126 8.74 0.35 4.19
N ARG A 127 8.86 1.63 3.81
CA ARG A 127 8.19 2.74 4.47
C ARG A 127 7.85 3.84 3.47
N LEU A 128 6.61 4.31 3.54
CA LEU A 128 6.07 5.45 2.81
C LEU A 128 5.44 6.45 3.79
N VAL A 129 5.44 7.72 3.41
CA VAL A 129 4.77 8.78 4.15
C VAL A 129 3.87 9.54 3.20
N THR A 130 2.61 9.71 3.57
CA THR A 130 1.60 10.29 2.69
C THR A 130 0.49 10.96 3.48
N ILE A 131 -0.54 11.41 2.78
CA ILE A 131 -1.81 11.83 3.33
C ILE A 131 -2.83 10.71 3.17
N ARG A 132 -3.65 10.44 4.18
CA ARG A 132 -4.76 9.49 4.05
C ARG A 132 -5.71 9.95 2.93
N PRO A 133 -5.92 9.14 1.89
CA PRO A 133 -6.79 9.53 0.78
C PRO A 133 -8.24 9.62 1.22
N GLY A 134 -8.97 10.56 0.62
CA GLY A 134 -10.42 10.62 0.74
C GLY A 134 -11.10 9.52 -0.07
N ALA A 135 -12.29 9.11 0.38
CA ALA A 135 -13.20 8.33 -0.43
C ALA A 135 -13.69 9.15 -1.64
N TYR A 136 -14.03 8.48 -2.73
CA TYR A 136 -14.55 9.16 -3.92
C TYR A 136 -15.68 8.36 -4.58
N PRO A 137 -16.61 9.05 -5.26
CA PRO A 137 -17.73 8.38 -5.89
C PRO A 137 -17.27 7.59 -7.11
N THR A 138 -17.99 6.51 -7.40
CA THR A 138 -17.82 5.71 -8.60
C THR A 138 -19.17 5.49 -9.25
N PHE A 139 -19.21 5.51 -10.58
CA PHE A 139 -20.39 5.11 -11.34
C PHE A 139 -20.26 3.63 -11.71
N TYR A 140 -21.28 2.85 -11.37
CA TYR A 140 -21.51 1.54 -11.96
C TYR A 140 -22.36 1.73 -13.22
N ARG A 141 -22.18 0.94 -14.29
CA ARG A 141 -22.89 1.22 -15.57
C ARG A 141 -24.39 0.95 -15.46
N THR A 142 -24.87 0.31 -14.38
CA THR A 142 -26.29 0.24 -13.97
C THR A 142 -26.88 1.60 -13.57
N GLY A 143 -26.06 2.64 -13.40
CA GLY A 143 -26.50 3.96 -12.91
C GLY A 143 -26.57 4.05 -11.38
N GLU A 144 -26.19 2.99 -10.67
CA GLU A 144 -26.12 2.98 -9.22
C GLU A 144 -24.95 3.84 -8.72
N LYS A 145 -25.22 4.62 -7.67
CA LYS A 145 -24.20 5.44 -7.00
C LYS A 145 -23.39 4.56 -6.07
N GLY A 146 -22.08 4.57 -6.24
CA GLY A 146 -21.13 3.91 -5.36
C GLY A 146 -20.12 4.88 -4.78
N TRP A 147 -19.43 4.44 -3.73
CA TRP A 147 -18.24 5.08 -3.21
C TRP A 147 -17.13 4.04 -3.11
N ARG A 148 -15.92 4.46 -3.44
CA ARG A 148 -14.70 3.73 -3.14
C ARG A 148 -14.28 4.07 -1.72
N ALA A 149 -13.95 3.06 -0.92
CA ALA A 149 -13.34 3.28 0.39
C ALA A 149 -12.00 4.01 0.23
N ALA A 150 -11.48 4.61 1.30
CA ALA A 150 -10.13 5.17 1.26
C ALA A 150 -9.14 4.04 0.91
N HIS A 151 -8.35 4.25 -0.15
CA HIS A 151 -7.40 3.24 -0.61
C HIS A 151 -6.18 3.85 -1.29
N ILE A 152 -5.11 3.09 -1.28
CA ILE A 152 -3.85 3.41 -1.97
C ILE A 152 -3.52 2.23 -2.87
N HIS A 153 -3.24 2.52 -4.14
CA HIS A 153 -2.80 1.49 -5.06
C HIS A 153 -1.33 1.16 -4.85
N PHE A 154 -0.98 -0.12 -5.00
CA PHE A 154 0.37 -0.64 -4.90
C PHE A 154 0.72 -1.39 -6.19
N SER A 155 1.94 -1.18 -6.66
CA SER A 155 2.57 -1.91 -7.76
C SER A 155 3.94 -2.38 -7.31
N LEU A 156 4.21 -3.67 -7.45
CA LEU A 156 5.52 -4.21 -7.12
C LEU A 156 5.85 -5.45 -7.96
N TYR A 157 7.15 -5.69 -8.11
CA TYR A 157 7.72 -6.93 -8.62
C TYR A 157 8.38 -7.70 -7.47
N GLY A 158 8.19 -9.01 -7.43
CA GLY A 158 9.08 -9.88 -6.64
C GLY A 158 10.31 -10.29 -7.44
N ALA A 159 10.94 -11.40 -7.03
CA ALA A 159 12.17 -11.87 -7.66
C ALA A 159 11.99 -12.40 -9.10
N GLY A 160 10.78 -12.88 -9.44
CA GLY A 160 10.43 -13.42 -10.76
C GLY A 160 9.32 -12.62 -11.45
N PHE A 161 9.21 -12.72 -12.77
CA PHE A 161 8.13 -12.06 -13.50
C PHE A 161 6.73 -12.54 -13.06
N ASP A 162 6.63 -13.81 -12.66
CA ASP A 162 5.42 -14.46 -12.13
C ASP A 162 5.00 -13.98 -10.72
N SER A 163 5.81 -13.13 -10.11
CA SER A 163 5.54 -12.49 -8.81
C SER A 163 5.17 -11.01 -8.93
N ARG A 164 4.90 -10.52 -10.15
CA ARG A 164 4.39 -9.17 -10.40
C ARG A 164 2.97 -9.01 -9.86
N LEU A 165 2.75 -8.03 -9.00
CA LEU A 165 1.45 -7.76 -8.37
C LEU A 165 1.07 -6.28 -8.45
N ILE A 166 -0.16 -5.99 -8.89
CA ILE A 166 -0.85 -4.73 -8.61
C ILE A 166 -1.98 -5.04 -7.63
N THR A 167 -2.08 -4.26 -6.57
CA THR A 167 -3.15 -4.41 -5.57
C THR A 167 -3.58 -3.05 -5.01
N GLN A 168 -4.51 -3.08 -4.07
CA GLN A 168 -5.01 -1.91 -3.36
C GLN A 168 -4.94 -2.18 -1.86
N MET A 169 -4.41 -1.21 -1.12
CA MET A 169 -4.43 -1.17 0.33
C MET A 169 -5.63 -0.35 0.78
N TYR A 170 -6.37 -0.85 1.77
CA TYR A 170 -7.47 -0.18 2.45
C TYR A 170 -7.11 0.08 3.92
N PHE A 171 -7.93 0.87 4.63
CA PHE A 171 -7.69 1.23 6.02
C PHE A 171 -8.67 0.53 6.95
N GLU A 172 -8.17 -0.03 8.04
CA GLU A 172 -9.06 -0.58 9.06
C GLU A 172 -10.02 0.46 9.64
N GLY A 173 -11.22 0.00 9.98
CA GLY A 173 -12.28 0.85 10.53
C GLY A 173 -12.98 1.74 9.49
N ASP A 174 -12.57 1.75 8.23
CA ASP A 174 -13.29 2.51 7.19
C ASP A 174 -14.71 1.93 7.00
N PRO A 175 -15.77 2.73 7.22
CA PRO A 175 -17.15 2.26 7.12
C PRO A 175 -17.57 1.88 5.70
N LEU A 176 -16.82 2.29 4.66
CA LEU A 176 -17.09 1.98 3.26
C LEU A 176 -16.56 0.61 2.82
N LEU A 177 -15.73 -0.07 3.61
CA LEU A 177 -15.24 -1.42 3.28
C LEU A 177 -16.39 -2.40 2.99
N ARG A 178 -17.48 -2.29 3.76
CA ARG A 178 -18.69 -3.12 3.60
C ARG A 178 -19.52 -2.82 2.34
N GLN A 179 -19.11 -1.83 1.54
CA GLN A 179 -19.84 -1.35 0.36
C GLN A 179 -18.95 -1.26 -0.89
N ASP A 180 -17.63 -1.22 -0.74
CA ASP A 180 -16.70 -1.11 -1.86
C ASP A 180 -16.73 -2.39 -2.71
N ARG A 181 -17.30 -2.29 -3.91
CA ARG A 181 -17.47 -3.44 -4.80
C ARG A 181 -16.16 -4.05 -5.29
N MET A 182 -15.06 -3.29 -5.32
CA MET A 182 -13.77 -3.87 -5.70
C MET A 182 -13.22 -4.78 -4.60
N LEU A 183 -13.40 -4.38 -3.33
CA LEU A 183 -13.01 -5.24 -2.20
C LEU A 183 -13.94 -6.46 -2.11
N LEU A 184 -15.24 -6.24 -2.19
CA LEU A 184 -16.25 -7.30 -2.10
C LEU A 184 -16.27 -8.24 -3.32
N GLY A 185 -15.63 -7.86 -4.43
CA GLY A 185 -15.43 -8.73 -5.59
C GLY A 185 -14.45 -9.89 -5.33
N ILE A 186 -13.70 -9.85 -4.22
CA ILE A 186 -12.84 -10.95 -3.79
C ILE A 186 -13.71 -11.96 -3.01
N PRO A 187 -13.91 -13.19 -3.51
CA PRO A 187 -14.85 -14.13 -2.88
C PRO A 187 -14.44 -14.58 -1.48
N ASP A 188 -13.14 -14.78 -1.26
CA ASP A 188 -12.60 -15.20 0.03
C ASP A 188 -12.29 -14.01 0.93
N VAL A 189 -12.94 -13.97 2.11
CA VAL A 189 -12.74 -12.96 3.14
C VAL A 189 -11.28 -12.85 3.59
N ARG A 190 -10.51 -13.95 3.53
CA ARG A 190 -9.07 -13.92 3.85
C ARG A 190 -8.29 -13.07 2.85
N GLY A 191 -8.72 -13.05 1.58
CA GLY A 191 -8.17 -12.18 0.55
C GLY A 191 -8.50 -10.72 0.84
N GLN A 192 -9.75 -10.42 1.21
CA GLN A 192 -10.19 -9.08 1.61
C GLN A 192 -9.41 -8.55 2.82
N ASP A 193 -9.29 -9.36 3.88
CA ASP A 193 -8.61 -9.00 5.12
C ASP A 193 -7.13 -8.65 4.90
N ARG A 194 -6.47 -9.34 3.97
CA ARG A 194 -5.08 -9.07 3.58
C ARG A 194 -4.88 -7.73 2.89
N LEU A 195 -5.95 -7.12 2.39
CA LEU A 195 -5.89 -5.78 1.78
C LEU A 195 -6.12 -4.65 2.80
N ILE A 196 -6.47 -4.96 4.05
CA ILE A 196 -6.81 -3.97 5.08
C ILE A 196 -5.58 -3.73 5.97
N ALA A 197 -4.95 -2.58 5.81
CA ALA A 197 -3.85 -2.13 6.66
C ALA A 197 -4.34 -1.84 8.09
N LYS A 198 -3.52 -2.24 9.07
CA LYS A 198 -3.85 -2.16 10.50
C LYS A 198 -3.18 -0.95 11.14
N LEU A 199 -3.88 -0.22 11.99
CA LEU A 199 -3.28 0.87 12.77
C LEU A 199 -2.27 0.25 13.74
N GLU A 200 -1.10 0.85 13.83
CA GLU A 200 -0.05 0.44 14.75
C GLU A 200 0.40 1.65 15.57
N ASP A 201 -0.21 1.80 16.75
CA ASP A 201 0.03 2.93 17.67
C ASP A 201 1.51 3.09 18.02
N ALA A 202 2.23 1.98 18.23
CA ALA A 202 3.65 1.99 18.57
C ALA A 202 4.55 2.55 17.45
N ALA A 203 4.11 2.48 16.20
CA ALA A 203 4.81 3.05 15.05
C ALA A 203 4.34 4.47 14.71
N SER A 204 3.26 4.95 15.35
CA SER A 204 2.73 6.29 15.16
C SER A 204 3.64 7.33 15.79
N VAL A 205 3.77 8.47 15.12
CA VAL A 205 4.62 9.58 15.55
C VAL A 205 3.73 10.65 16.16
N ILE A 206 4.08 11.09 17.36
CA ILE A 206 3.50 12.28 17.99
C ILE A 206 4.62 13.31 18.06
N ASP A 207 4.50 14.34 17.22
CA ASP A 207 5.39 15.48 17.29
C ASP A 207 4.97 16.34 18.49
N VAL A 208 5.79 16.33 19.53
CA VAL A 208 5.56 17.15 20.71
C VAL A 208 5.98 18.56 20.35
N ILE A 209 5.02 19.37 19.88
CA ILE A 209 5.20 20.80 19.65
C ILE A 209 5.77 21.41 20.95
N ASN A 210 7.06 21.74 20.96
CA ASN A 210 7.77 22.45 22.02
C ASN A 210 7.33 22.10 23.46
N THR A 211 7.81 20.98 23.99
CA THR A 211 8.07 20.93 25.43
C THR A 211 9.55 21.16 25.66
N ALA A 212 9.93 22.42 25.77
CA ALA A 212 11.15 22.82 26.48
C ALA A 212 11.17 22.34 27.96
N ASN A 213 10.25 21.45 28.39
CA ASN A 213 10.08 20.93 29.73
C ASN A 213 9.63 19.45 29.79
N ALA A 214 9.68 18.65 28.72
CA ALA A 214 9.41 17.20 28.87
C ALA A 214 10.66 16.52 29.41
N ALA A 215 10.64 16.18 30.69
CA ALA A 215 11.67 15.37 31.34
C ALA A 215 11.95 14.11 30.51
N SER A 216 13.23 13.80 30.30
CA SER A 216 13.62 12.59 29.60
C SER A 216 13.02 11.36 30.28
N PRO A 217 12.48 10.38 29.53
CA PRO A 217 11.90 9.20 30.13
C PRO A 217 12.99 8.45 30.92
N MET A 218 12.73 8.28 32.21
CA MET A 218 13.55 7.47 33.10
C MET A 218 12.93 6.09 33.25
N ASP A 219 13.75 5.06 33.35
CA ASP A 219 13.29 3.76 33.80
C ASP A 219 12.90 3.78 35.29
N GLU A 220 12.40 2.65 35.79
CA GLU A 220 11.99 2.46 37.19
C GLU A 220 13.16 2.67 38.19
N THR A 221 14.40 2.79 37.70
CA THR A 221 15.62 3.05 38.48
C THR A 221 16.17 4.46 38.30
N GLY A 222 15.49 5.33 37.57
CA GLY A 222 15.91 6.72 37.35
C GLY A 222 16.96 6.89 36.25
N ARG A 223 17.19 5.91 35.37
CA ARG A 223 18.17 5.99 34.28
C ARG A 223 17.51 6.38 32.97
N LEU A 224 18.24 7.16 32.17
CA LEU A 224 17.82 7.59 30.83
C LEU A 224 17.62 6.39 29.91
N VAL A 225 16.42 6.26 29.33
CA VAL A 225 16.13 5.24 28.32
C VAL A 225 16.47 5.78 26.92
N ALA A 226 17.30 5.05 26.18
CA ALA A 226 17.63 5.42 24.80
C ALA A 226 16.39 5.34 23.90
N ARG A 227 16.13 6.39 23.12
CA ARG A 227 15.09 6.38 22.09
C ARG A 227 15.51 5.42 20.97
N SER A 228 14.57 4.62 20.47
CA SER A 228 14.80 3.66 19.38
C SER A 228 15.39 4.36 18.13
N PRO A 229 16.45 3.83 17.49
CA PRO A 229 17.24 4.55 16.49
C PRO A 229 16.55 4.79 15.14
N LEU A 230 15.33 4.28 14.93
CA LEU A 230 14.56 4.51 13.70
C LEU A 230 13.90 5.91 13.63
N ILE A 231 13.97 6.69 14.72
CA ILE A 231 13.29 7.98 14.84
C ILE A 231 14.29 9.06 15.28
N ALA A 232 15.20 9.45 14.39
CA ALA A 232 16.10 10.56 14.66
C ALA A 232 16.43 11.35 13.39
N SER A 233 15.45 12.11 12.90
CA SER A 233 15.74 13.34 12.18
C SER A 233 14.91 14.45 12.81
N THR A 234 15.58 15.46 13.38
CA THR A 234 14.92 16.68 13.85
C THR A 234 14.18 17.33 12.69
N PRO A 235 12.87 17.59 12.78
CA PRO A 235 12.13 18.21 11.69
C PRO A 235 12.68 19.59 11.35
N PRO A 236 12.65 19.99 10.07
CA PRO A 236 12.86 21.39 9.70
C PRO A 236 11.83 22.26 10.44
N ALA A 237 12.28 23.42 10.93
CA ALA A 237 11.46 24.30 11.76
C ALA A 237 10.09 24.61 11.13
N GLY A 238 9.01 24.38 11.89
CA GLY A 238 7.65 24.82 11.53
C GLY A 238 6.76 23.79 10.83
N ARG A 239 7.15 22.51 10.71
CA ARG A 239 6.28 21.44 10.19
C ARG A 239 5.92 20.45 11.30
N ASN A 240 4.63 20.10 11.40
CA ASN A 240 4.13 19.06 12.28
C ASN A 240 4.46 17.69 11.69
N GLU A 241 5.24 16.89 12.39
CA GLU A 241 5.60 15.53 11.96
C GLU A 241 4.67 14.44 12.50
N SER A 242 3.65 14.80 13.29
CA SER A 242 2.70 13.83 13.86
C SER A 242 2.00 13.05 12.76
N ALA A 243 1.97 11.74 12.88
CA ALA A 243 1.41 10.85 11.89
C ALA A 243 0.94 9.55 12.54
N LEU A 244 -0.27 9.10 12.18
CA LEU A 244 -0.68 7.72 12.46
C LEU A 244 0.08 6.76 11.56
N ALA A 245 0.36 5.56 12.04
CA ALA A 245 1.08 4.55 11.27
C ALA A 245 0.20 3.34 10.99
N TYR A 246 0.18 2.90 9.73
CA TYR A 246 -0.55 1.75 9.26
C TYR A 246 0.41 0.68 8.75
N ARG A 247 0.27 -0.53 9.28
CA ARG A 247 1.02 -1.70 8.83
C ARG A 247 0.29 -2.40 7.68
N PHE A 248 1.02 -2.66 6.60
CA PHE A 248 0.55 -3.38 5.42
C PHE A 248 1.62 -4.33 4.90
N ASP A 249 1.51 -5.62 5.25
CA ASP A 249 2.45 -6.64 4.79
C ASP A 249 1.97 -7.23 3.45
N ILE A 250 2.93 -7.53 2.56
CA ILE A 250 2.64 -8.03 1.20
C ILE A 250 3.32 -9.37 1.01
N VAL A 251 2.56 -10.38 0.58
CA VAL A 251 3.07 -11.72 0.28
C VAL A 251 3.00 -11.96 -1.23
N LEU A 252 4.17 -12.21 -1.82
CA LEU A 252 4.31 -12.56 -3.22
C LEU A 252 4.46 -14.07 -3.40
N ARG A 253 4.32 -14.54 -4.64
CA ARG A 253 4.59 -15.95 -4.96
C ARG A 253 6.07 -16.28 -4.70
N GLY A 254 6.33 -17.36 -3.95
CA GLY A 254 7.67 -17.89 -3.71
C GLY A 254 8.32 -18.52 -4.93
N SER A 255 9.65 -18.46 -4.98
CA SER A 255 10.47 -19.18 -5.98
C SER A 255 10.37 -20.70 -5.83
N GLY A 256 10.11 -21.17 -4.60
CA GLY A 256 9.83 -22.57 -4.26
C GLY A 256 8.34 -22.90 -4.18
N ALA A 257 7.44 -21.98 -4.56
CA ALA A 257 6.00 -22.22 -4.60
C ALA A 257 5.63 -23.20 -5.73
N THR A 258 6.01 -24.45 -5.54
CA THR A 258 5.22 -25.64 -5.86
C THR A 258 4.29 -25.84 -4.67
N PRO A 259 3.09 -25.25 -4.64
CA PRO A 259 2.23 -25.41 -3.49
C PRO A 259 1.46 -26.71 -3.68
N LEU A 260 2.00 -27.81 -3.16
CA LEU A 260 1.20 -28.96 -2.70
C LEU A 260 0.17 -29.50 -3.72
N GLU A 261 0.64 -29.91 -4.90
CA GLU A 261 -0.12 -30.81 -5.81
C GLU A 261 0.11 -32.29 -5.51
N ASP A 262 0.95 -32.61 -4.52
CA ASP A 262 1.06 -33.97 -3.99
C ASP A 262 -0.06 -34.21 -2.98
N ARG A 263 -1.29 -34.33 -3.47
CA ARG A 263 -2.30 -35.18 -2.85
C ARG A 263 -2.92 -36.02 -3.96
N GLU A 264 -2.60 -37.31 -3.90
CA GLU A 264 -3.28 -38.41 -4.57
C GLU A 264 -4.81 -38.32 -4.44
#